data_AF-A0A9W4L733-F1
#
_entry.id   AF-A0A9W4L733-F1
#
_cell.length_a   1.000
_cell.length_b   1.000
_cell.length_c   1.000
_cell.angle_alpha   90.00
_cell.angle_beta   90.00
_cell.angle_gamma   90.00
#
_symmetry.space_group_name_H-M   'P 1'
#
loop_
_entity.id
_entity.type
_entity.pdbx_description
1 polymer ?
#
loop_
_entity_poly.entity_id
_entity_poly.type
_entity_poly.pdbx_seq_one_letter_code
_entity_poly.pdbx_strand_id
1 'polypeptide(L)' 'MLVNRKGYTPEHFSVQKLWKDKLFSNNILENTIAVAFLLEEGDILIHLEQSNTKDNAMFSSNYDQLIDWLTKYK' A
#
# COMPACT_ATOMS: atom_id res chain seq x y z
N MET A 1 0.05 -6.13 -9.01
CA MET A 1 -0.30 -5.71 -10.39
C MET A 1 0.53 -4.47 -10.72
N LEU A 2 1.36 -4.52 -11.76
CA LEU A 2 2.16 -3.37 -12.22
C LEU A 2 1.29 -2.53 -13.16
N VAL A 3 1.05 -1.26 -12.82
CA VAL A 3 0.29 -0.32 -13.65
C VAL A 3 1.24 0.75 -14.17
N ASN A 4 1.69 0.60 -15.41
CA ASN A 4 2.46 1.60 -16.13
C ASN A 4 1.56 2.81 -16.47
N ARG A 5 1.97 4.05 -16.14
CA ARG A 5 1.17 5.26 -16.41
C ARG A 5 1.98 6.37 -17.07
N LYS A 6 1.97 6.39 -18.40
CA LYS A 6 2.07 7.63 -19.18
C LYS A 6 0.70 8.32 -19.18
N GLY A 7 0.62 9.55 -18.68
CA GLY A 7 -0.59 10.39 -18.74
C GLY A 7 -1.39 10.42 -17.44
N TYR A 8 -0.96 11.28 -16.51
CA TYR A 8 -1.58 11.44 -15.19
C TYR A 8 -2.69 12.52 -15.27
N THR A 9 -3.96 12.15 -15.07
CA THR A 9 -5.10 13.09 -14.96
C THR A 9 -5.86 12.92 -13.63
N PRO A 10 -6.44 14.00 -13.06
CA PRO A 10 -6.94 14.05 -11.67
C PRO A 10 -8.09 13.08 -11.34
N GLU A 11 -8.79 12.55 -12.33
CA GLU A 11 -9.87 11.57 -12.14
C GLU A 11 -9.36 10.22 -11.58
N HIS A 12 -8.05 9.96 -11.63
CA HIS A 12 -7.40 8.75 -11.10
C HIS A 12 -7.37 8.68 -9.56
N PHE A 13 -7.66 9.77 -8.85
CA PHE A 13 -7.90 9.73 -7.41
C PHE A 13 -9.08 8.82 -7.05
N SER A 14 -10.07 8.67 -7.94
CA SER A 14 -11.25 7.82 -7.72
C SER A 14 -10.88 6.35 -7.64
N VAL A 15 -9.96 5.90 -8.50
CA VAL A 15 -9.49 4.50 -8.50
C VAL A 15 -8.59 4.27 -7.29
N GLN A 16 -7.63 5.16 -7.00
CA GLN A 16 -6.79 5.02 -5.81
C GLN A 16 -7.63 5.03 -4.51
N LYS A 17 -8.66 5.87 -4.44
CA LYS A 17 -9.61 5.92 -3.33
C LYS A 17 -10.45 4.66 -3.22
N LEU A 18 -10.99 4.14 -4.33
CA LEU A 18 -11.75 2.88 -4.33
C LEU A 18 -10.90 1.67 -3.94
N TRP A 19 -9.66 1.62 -4.42
CA TRP A 19 -8.70 0.59 -4.03
C TRP A 19 -8.33 0.73 -2.57
N LYS A 20 -8.14 1.96 -2.09
CA LYS A 20 -7.90 2.23 -0.68
C LYS A 20 -9.09 1.76 0.18
N ASP A 21 -10.30 2.19 -0.14
CA ASP A 21 -11.50 1.83 0.64
C ASP A 21 -11.76 0.31 0.63
N LYS A 22 -11.36 -0.40 -0.42
CA LYS A 22 -11.57 -1.85 -0.55
C LYS A 22 -10.46 -2.67 0.11
N LEU A 23 -9.18 -2.31 -0.09
CA LEU A 23 -8.03 -3.01 0.50
C LEU A 23 -7.82 -2.65 1.97
N PHE A 24 -7.99 -1.37 2.32
CA PHE A 24 -7.98 -0.88 3.70
C PHE A 24 -9.39 -0.86 4.29
N SER A 25 -10.34 -1.64 3.75
CA SER A 25 -11.54 -1.95 4.53
C SER A 25 -11.04 -2.57 5.83
N ASN A 26 -11.38 -1.94 6.96
CA ASN A 26 -10.88 -2.32 8.29
C ASN A 26 -10.96 -3.83 8.51
N ASN A 27 -11.99 -4.46 7.96
CA ASN A 27 -12.24 -5.88 8.06
C ASN A 27 -11.13 -6.78 7.47
N ILE A 28 -10.48 -6.39 6.36
CA ILE A 28 -9.38 -7.19 5.79
C ILE A 28 -8.13 -7.04 6.64
N LEU A 29 -7.77 -5.80 7.00
CA LEU A 29 -6.58 -5.54 7.81
C LEU A 29 -6.71 -6.06 9.24
N GLU A 30 -7.88 -6.00 9.84
CA GLU A 30 -8.14 -6.53 11.19
C GLU A 30 -8.05 -8.06 11.25
N ASN A 31 -8.28 -8.75 10.12
CA ASN A 31 -8.16 -10.20 10.03
C ASN A 31 -6.87 -10.67 9.32
N THR A 32 -5.94 -9.75 9.06
CA THR A 32 -4.66 -10.06 8.40
C THR A 32 -3.53 -9.98 9.41
N ILE A 33 -2.66 -11.01 9.43
CA ILE A 33 -1.50 -11.04 10.32
C ILE A 33 -0.48 -9.99 9.91
N ALA A 34 -0.13 -9.93 8.61
CA ALA A 34 0.75 -8.93 8.04
C ALA A 34 0.46 -8.74 6.54
N VAL A 35 0.54 -7.51 6.04
CA VAL A 35 0.43 -7.21 4.61
C VAL A 35 1.50 -6.21 4.18
N ALA A 36 2.10 -6.47 3.03
CA ALA A 36 3.10 -5.60 2.42
C ALA A 36 2.63 -5.12 1.04
N PHE A 37 2.82 -3.83 0.77
CA PHE A 37 2.49 -3.19 -0.50
C PHE A 37 3.76 -2.67 -1.17
N LEU A 38 4.13 -3.28 -2.30
CA LEU A 38 5.20 -2.82 -3.15
C LEU A 38 4.69 -1.75 -4.12
N LEU A 39 5.23 -0.53 -4.02
CA LEU A 39 4.81 0.63 -4.79
C LEU A 39 6.04 1.39 -5.30
N GLU A 40 5.97 1.96 -6.49
CA GLU A 40 7.03 2.85 -6.97
C GLU A 40 7.18 4.08 -6.08
N GLU A 41 8.40 4.63 -6.02
CA GLU A 41 8.68 5.86 -5.27
C GLU A 41 7.87 7.02 -5.83
N GLY A 42 7.29 7.81 -4.92
CA GLY A 42 6.52 9.00 -5.28
C GLY A 42 5.55 9.42 -4.19
N ASP A 43 4.78 10.46 -4.48
CA ASP A 43 3.89 11.11 -3.50
C ASP A 43 2.85 10.15 -2.90
N ILE A 44 2.45 9.12 -3.65
CA ILE A 44 1.49 8.12 -3.19
C ILE A 44 2.09 7.26 -2.08
N LEU A 45 3.36 6.82 -2.22
CA LEU A 45 4.03 6.01 -1.20
C LEU A 45 4.15 6.82 0.09
N ILE A 46 4.61 8.07 -0.01
CA ILE A 46 4.74 8.97 1.14
C ILE A 46 3.39 9.19 1.81
N HIS A 47 2.33 9.43 1.03
CA HIS A 47 0.99 9.61 1.57
C HIS A 47 0.46 8.36 2.27
N LEU A 48 0.73 7.17 1.73
CA LEU A 48 0.32 5.89 2.33
C LEU A 48 1.10 5.60 3.62
N GLU A 49 2.41 5.80 3.64
CA GLU A 49 3.23 5.66 4.86
C GLU A 49 2.74 6.61 5.98
N GLN A 50 2.45 7.87 5.64
CA GLN A 50 1.97 8.86 6.61
C GLN A 50 0.54 8.62 7.09
N SER A 51 -0.33 8.08 6.22
CA SER A 51 -1.72 7.80 6.56
C SER A 51 -1.96 6.42 7.16
N ASN A 52 -0.92 5.58 7.19
CA ASN A 52 -1.00 4.26 7.79
C ASN A 52 -1.04 4.34 9.31
N THR A 53 -2.11 3.83 9.89
CA THR A 53 -2.30 3.76 11.36
C THR A 53 -2.21 2.34 11.89
N LYS A 54 -1.93 1.36 11.02
CA LYS A 54 -1.90 -0.06 11.34
C LYS A 54 -0.46 -0.57 11.24
N ASP A 55 0.00 -1.19 12.31
CA ASP A 55 1.31 -1.82 12.44
C ASP A 55 1.47 -3.04 11.55
N ASN A 56 0.37 -3.74 11.26
CA ASN A 56 0.34 -4.93 10.40
C ASN A 56 0.31 -4.65 8.89
N ALA A 57 0.50 -3.40 8.48
CA ALA A 57 0.62 -3.02 7.08
C ALA A 57 1.94 -2.25 6.85
N MET A 58 2.68 -2.63 5.81
CA MET A 58 3.89 -1.92 5.39
C MET A 58 3.82 -1.54 3.91
N PHE A 59 4.35 -0.37 3.59
CA PHE A 59 4.51 0.13 2.23
C PHE A 59 5.99 0.38 1.99
N SER A 60 6.50 0.01 0.81
CA SER A 60 7.87 0.33 0.41
C SER A 60 8.01 0.19 -1.10
N SER A 61 9.03 0.84 -1.67
CA SER A 61 9.51 0.60 -3.02
C SER A 61 10.54 -0.53 -3.11
N ASN A 62 11.04 -0.99 -1.97
CA ASN A 62 12.05 -2.03 -1.89
C ASN A 62 11.42 -3.40 -1.60
N TYR A 63 11.48 -4.28 -2.59
CA TYR A 63 10.96 -5.64 -2.48
C TYR A 63 11.64 -6.46 -1.38
N ASP A 64 12.97 -6.42 -1.28
CA ASP A 64 13.72 -7.21 -0.31
C ASP A 64 13.40 -6.78 1.13
N GLN A 65 13.24 -5.47 1.34
CA GLN A 65 12.81 -4.91 2.62
C GLN A 65 11.42 -5.42 3.03
N LEU A 66 10.47 -5.49 2.07
CA LEU A 66 9.11 -5.98 2.35
C LEU A 66 9.10 -7.47 2.70
N ILE A 67 9.91 -8.29 2.01
CA ILE A 67 10.00 -9.72 2.30
C ILE A 67 10.67 -9.96 3.65
N ASP A 68 11.76 -9.24 3.96
CA ASP A 68 12.42 -9.32 5.26
C ASP A 68 11.47 -8.90 6.39
N TRP A 69 10.69 -7.84 6.18
CA TRP A 69 9.69 -7.41 7.15
C TRP A 69 8.58 -8.45 7.34
N LEU A 70 7.98 -8.96 6.25
CA LEU A 70 6.92 -9.98 6.31
C LEU A 70 7.37 -11.26 7.02
N THR A 71 8.62 -11.68 6.81
CA THR A 71 9.16 -12.91 7.43
C THR A 71 9.50 -12.72 8.91
N LYS A 72 9.76 -11.49 9.34
CA LYS A 72 10.02 -11.13 10.75
C LYS A 72 8.77 -10.73 11.51
N TYR A 73 7.69 -10.37 10.81
CA TYR A 73 6.42 -10.01 11.42
C TYR A 73 5.83 -11.24 12.13
N LYS A 74 5.56 -11.12 13.44
CA LYS A 74 5.07 -12.19 14.31
C LYS A 74 3.72 -11.84 14.89
#